data_AF-A0A1A7KGT8-F1
#
_entry.id   AF-A0A1A7KGT8-F1
#
_cell.length_a   1.000
_cell.length_b   1.000
_cell.length_c   1.000
_cell.angle_alpha   90.00
_cell.angle_beta   90.00
_cell.angle_gamma   90.00
#
_symmetry.space_group_name_H-M   'P 1'
#
loop_
_entity.id
_entity.type
_entity.pdbx_description
1 polymer ?
#
loop_
_entity_poly.entity_id
_entity_poly.type
_entity_poly.pdbx_seq_one_letter_code
_entity_poly.pdbx_strand_id
1 'polypeptide(L)'
;MSEKNKKVPFAELPAEELQKVAIELQEKEIQLQEKEKSLEKKDNDLDELMKKNLEMAGNLVEKRANLEKREAAVAKKEASPKSSKPEPGLEFEFDGGNYQFSDDAPKTISINGKGYTQEEIAADENLALALIGGNSGLIIKK
;
A
#
# COMPACT_ATOMS: atom_id res chain seq x y z
N MET A 1 -29.31 -54.04 31.56
CA MET A 1 -28.34 -55.07 31.98
C MET A 1 -26.96 -54.52 31.67
N SER A 2 -26.21 -54.10 32.69
CA SER A 2 -24.90 -53.48 32.52
C SER A 2 -23.83 -54.58 32.51
N GLU A 3 -23.24 -54.85 31.34
CA GLU A 3 -22.05 -55.70 31.26
C GLU A 3 -20.89 -55.00 31.97
N LYS A 4 -20.57 -55.49 33.16
CA LYS A 4 -19.34 -55.13 33.87
C LYS A 4 -18.19 -55.64 33.02
N ASN A 5 -17.57 -54.74 32.26
CA ASN A 5 -16.32 -54.98 31.56
C ASN A 5 -15.24 -55.25 32.64
N LYS A 6 -15.11 -56.52 33.05
CA LYS A 6 -14.10 -56.98 34.00
C LYS A 6 -12.75 -56.85 33.30
N LYS A 7 -12.09 -55.69 33.47
CA LYS A 7 -10.67 -55.56 33.18
C LYS A 7 -9.94 -56.57 34.06
N VAL A 8 -9.40 -57.62 33.44
CA VAL A 8 -8.52 -58.57 34.12
C VAL A 8 -7.31 -57.77 34.62
N PRO A 9 -6.97 -57.82 35.92
CA PRO A 9 -5.81 -57.13 36.42
C PRO A 9 -4.55 -57.66 35.73
N PHE A 10 -3.58 -56.78 35.43
CA PHE A 10 -2.31 -57.19 34.82
C PHE A 10 -1.59 -58.32 35.59
N ALA A 11 -1.84 -58.45 36.89
CA ALA A 11 -1.30 -59.51 37.76
C ALA A 11 -1.80 -60.93 37.44
N GLU A 12 -2.90 -61.08 36.70
CA GLU A 12 -3.51 -62.38 36.36
C GLU A 12 -3.27 -62.79 34.89
N LEU A 13 -2.57 -61.95 34.10
CA LEU A 13 -2.30 -62.22 32.69
C LEU A 13 -1.10 -63.18 32.52
N PRO A 14 -1.15 -64.12 31.56
CA PRO A 14 0.00 -64.96 31.24
C PRO A 14 1.15 -64.12 30.66
N ALA A 15 2.38 -64.64 30.79
CA ALA A 15 3.61 -63.91 30.40
C ALA A 15 3.59 -63.43 28.93
N GLU A 16 3.00 -64.19 28.02
CA GLU A 16 2.88 -63.81 26.59
C GLU A 16 1.94 -62.61 26.38
N GLU A 17 0.85 -62.50 27.14
CA GLU A 17 -0.07 -61.37 27.04
C GLU A 17 0.54 -60.11 27.68
N LEU A 18 1.28 -60.27 28.78
CA LEU A 18 2.05 -59.17 29.37
C LEU A 18 3.11 -58.62 28.42
N GLN A 19 3.78 -59.47 27.65
CA GLN A 19 4.72 -59.04 26.62
C GLN A 19 4.04 -58.24 25.50
N LYS A 20 2.88 -58.70 25.02
CA LYS A 20 2.10 -57.97 24.01
C LYS A 20 1.67 -56.59 24.50
N VAL A 21 1.17 -56.50 25.74
CA VAL A 21 0.82 -55.22 26.37
C VAL A 21 2.03 -54.30 26.48
N ALA A 22 3.19 -54.83 26.90
CA ALA A 22 4.40 -54.03 27.04
C ALA A 22 4.85 -53.43 25.70
N ILE A 23 4.79 -54.21 24.61
CA ILE A 23 5.09 -53.74 23.25
C ILE A 23 4.08 -52.65 22.83
N GLU A 24 2.79 -52.86 23.04
CA GLU A 24 1.76 -51.87 22.68
C GLU A 24 1.94 -50.56 23.47
N LEU A 25 2.33 -50.64 24.75
CA LEU A 25 2.64 -49.46 25.56
C LEU A 25 3.87 -48.72 25.05
N GLN A 26 4.93 -49.45 24.66
CA GLN A 26 6.13 -48.84 24.06
C GLN A 26 5.79 -48.14 22.74
N GLU A 27 5.00 -48.77 21.88
CA GLU A 27 4.54 -48.14 20.62
C GLU A 27 3.73 -46.87 20.88
N LYS A 28 2.83 -46.89 21.88
CA LYS A 28 2.06 -45.71 22.28
C LYS A 28 2.95 -44.60 22.86
N GLU A 29 3.96 -44.95 23.64
CA GLU A 29 4.92 -43.98 24.19
C GLU A 29 5.71 -43.29 23.06
N ILE A 30 6.18 -44.04 22.07
CA ILE A 30 6.85 -43.48 20.89
C ILE A 30 5.91 -42.53 20.13
N GLN A 31 4.67 -42.95 19.86
CA GLN A 31 3.68 -42.10 19.18
C GLN A 31 3.36 -40.83 19.96
N LEU A 32 3.33 -40.91 21.30
CA LEU A 32 3.08 -39.76 22.16
C LEU A 32 4.25 -38.77 22.11
N GLN A 33 5.48 -39.25 22.19
CA GLN A 33 6.69 -38.42 22.04
C GLN A 33 6.77 -37.72 20.67
N GLU A 34 6.38 -38.40 19.59
CA GLU A 34 6.31 -37.80 18.25
C GLU A 34 5.25 -36.70 18.17
N LYS A 35 4.07 -36.91 18.79
CA LYS A 35 3.01 -35.91 18.86
C LYS A 35 3.43 -34.70 19.69
N GLU A 36 4.07 -34.91 20.83
CA GLU A 36 4.59 -33.82 21.68
C GLU A 36 5.58 -32.94 20.90
N LYS A 37 6.55 -33.55 20.22
CA LYS A 37 7.49 -32.81 19.35
C LYS A 37 6.78 -32.07 18.22
N SER A 38 5.73 -32.65 17.65
CA SER A 38 4.94 -31.98 16.61
C SER A 38 4.12 -30.82 17.17
N LEU A 39 3.63 -30.90 18.40
CA LEU A 39 2.88 -29.83 19.05
C LEU A 39 3.83 -28.69 19.44
N GLU A 40 4.99 -29.00 20.01
CA GLU A 40 6.02 -28.00 20.35
C GLU A 40 6.45 -27.18 19.13
N LYS A 41 6.60 -27.82 17.96
CA LYS A 41 6.86 -27.10 16.70
C LYS A 41 5.72 -26.17 16.31
N LYS A 42 4.47 -26.62 16.42
CA LYS A 42 3.29 -25.79 16.08
C LYS A 42 3.13 -24.62 17.03
N ASP A 43 3.43 -24.80 18.32
CA ASP A 43 3.38 -23.72 19.30
C ASP A 43 4.44 -22.66 18.98
N ASN A 44 5.67 -23.07 18.64
CA ASN A 44 6.71 -22.13 18.19
C ASN A 44 6.30 -21.38 16.89
N ASP A 45 5.76 -22.09 15.89
CA ASP A 45 5.28 -21.47 14.66
C ASP A 45 4.14 -20.47 14.94
N LEU A 46 3.26 -20.79 15.90
CA LEU A 46 2.17 -19.92 16.30
C LEU A 46 2.68 -18.65 16.98
N ASP A 47 3.67 -18.77 17.87
CA ASP A 47 4.31 -17.63 18.52
C ASP A 47 4.97 -16.68 17.50
N GLU A 48 5.66 -17.23 16.49
CA GLU A 48 6.24 -16.44 15.40
C GLU A 48 5.16 -15.71 14.58
N LEU A 49 4.05 -16.38 14.27
CA LEU A 49 2.91 -15.77 13.57
C LEU A 49 2.25 -14.66 14.39
N MET A 50 2.09 -14.86 15.70
CA MET A 50 1.53 -13.85 16.61
C MET A 50 2.43 -12.61 16.64
N LYS A 51 3.75 -12.79 16.74
CA LYS A 51 4.70 -11.68 16.71
C LYS A 51 4.63 -10.90 15.39
N LYS A 52 4.60 -11.61 14.25
CA LYS A 52 4.50 -10.99 12.92
C LYS A 52 3.20 -10.21 12.74
N ASN A 53 2.08 -10.75 13.24
CA ASN A 53 0.79 -10.05 13.20
C ASN A 53 0.79 -8.79 14.05
N LEU A 54 1.43 -8.83 15.23
CA LEU A 54 1.55 -7.65 16.09
C LEU A 54 2.37 -6.53 15.42
N GLU A 55 3.50 -6.88 14.81
CA GLU A 55 4.33 -5.95 14.03
C GLU A 55 3.56 -5.36 12.84
N MET A 56 2.82 -6.19 12.10
CA MET A 56 1.99 -5.75 10.98
C MET A 56 0.88 -4.78 11.43
N ALA A 57 0.22 -5.07 12.55
CA ALA A 57 -0.80 -4.20 13.12
C ALA A 57 -0.23 -2.82 13.49
N GLY A 58 0.94 -2.78 14.13
CA GLY A 58 1.65 -1.53 14.43
C GLY A 58 1.94 -0.70 13.17
N ASN A 59 2.52 -1.33 12.15
CA ASN A 59 2.82 -0.68 10.87
C ASN A 59 1.58 -0.12 10.16
N LEU A 60 0.44 -0.80 10.27
CA LEU A 60 -0.82 -0.33 9.68
C LEU A 60 -1.37 0.91 10.41
N VAL A 61 -1.25 0.96 11.74
CA VAL A 61 -1.64 2.13 12.53
C VAL A 61 -0.81 3.36 12.14
N GLU A 62 0.51 3.21 12.02
CA GLU A 62 1.39 4.30 11.61
C GLU A 62 1.08 4.79 10.18
N LYS A 63 0.86 3.86 9.24
CA LYS A 63 0.47 4.20 7.87
C LYS A 63 -0.85 4.97 7.84
N ARG A 64 -1.85 4.54 8.62
CA ARG A 64 -3.15 5.20 8.69
C ARG A 64 -3.01 6.63 9.23
N ALA A 65 -2.27 6.82 10.31
CA ALA A 65 -2.02 8.16 10.88
C ALA A 65 -1.29 9.08 9.88
N ASN A 66 -0.36 8.55 9.09
CA ASN A 66 0.32 9.32 8.05
C ASN A 66 -0.59 9.68 6.87
N LEU A 67 -1.48 8.78 6.46
CA LEU A 67 -2.46 9.06 5.41
C LEU A 67 -3.44 10.15 5.84
N GLU A 68 -3.97 10.07 7.06
CA GLU A 68 -4.88 11.07 7.62
C GLU A 68 -4.25 12.48 7.65
N LYS A 69 -2.97 12.57 8.04
CA LYS A 69 -2.22 13.85 7.98
C LYS A 69 -2.09 14.38 6.56
N ARG A 70 -1.84 13.51 5.57
CA ARG A 70 -1.73 13.91 4.16
C ARG A 70 -3.07 14.36 3.60
N GLU A 71 -4.14 13.62 3.88
CA GLU A 71 -5.51 13.96 3.47
C GLU A 71 -5.93 15.31 4.06
N ALA A 72 -5.68 15.55 5.35
CA ALA A 72 -5.94 16.83 5.98
C ALA A 72 -5.12 17.98 5.34
N ALA A 73 -3.88 17.72 4.93
CA ALA A 73 -3.04 18.72 4.25
C ALA A 73 -3.55 19.03 2.83
N VAL A 74 -4.03 18.02 2.10
CA VAL A 74 -4.63 18.19 0.76
C VAL A 74 -5.95 18.95 0.86
N ALA A 75 -6.84 18.57 1.78
CA ALA A 75 -8.11 19.27 2.00
C ALA A 75 -7.90 20.76 2.33
N LYS A 76 -6.87 21.11 3.12
CA LYS A 76 -6.51 22.51 3.39
C LYS A 76 -6.02 23.26 2.14
N LYS A 77 -5.30 22.61 1.22
CA LYS A 77 -4.86 23.20 -0.05
C LYS A 77 -6.01 23.38 -1.05
N GLU A 78 -7.01 22.51 -1.00
CA GLU A 78 -8.19 22.63 -1.88
C GLU A 78 -9.19 23.67 -1.36
N ALA A 79 -9.30 23.83 -0.04
CA ALA A 79 -10.16 24.83 0.59
C ALA A 79 -9.64 26.27 0.50
N SER A 80 -8.36 26.49 0.17
CA SER A 80 -7.87 27.84 -0.14
C SER A 80 -8.51 28.30 -1.46
N PRO A 81 -9.21 29.44 -1.49
CA PRO A 81 -9.91 29.90 -2.67
C PRO A 81 -8.89 30.12 -3.78
N LYS A 82 -8.93 29.30 -4.84
CA LYS A 82 -8.33 29.64 -6.11
C LYS A 82 -9.02 30.93 -6.56
N SER A 83 -8.30 32.04 -6.50
CA SER A 83 -8.70 33.35 -7.02
C SER A 83 -9.48 33.15 -8.32
N SER A 84 -10.80 33.33 -8.25
CA SER A 84 -11.75 32.94 -9.29
C SER A 84 -12.08 34.09 -10.24
N LYS A 85 -11.13 35.02 -10.43
CA LYS A 85 -11.17 35.94 -11.57
C LYS A 85 -10.17 35.42 -12.59
N PRO A 86 -10.58 35.14 -13.84
CA PRO A 86 -9.62 34.92 -14.90
C PRO A 86 -8.72 36.16 -14.94
N GLU A 87 -7.44 35.97 -14.66
CA GLU A 87 -6.44 37.02 -14.86
C GLU A 87 -6.26 37.14 -16.37
N PRO A 88 -6.29 38.37 -16.92
CA PRO A 88 -6.10 38.56 -18.35
C PRO A 88 -4.75 37.96 -18.76
N GLY A 89 -4.73 37.22 -19.88
CA GLY A 89 -3.49 36.63 -20.36
C GLY A 89 -2.47 37.70 -20.75
N LEU A 90 -1.18 37.38 -20.58
CA LEU A 90 -0.08 38.31 -20.87
C LEU A 90 -0.06 38.68 -22.36
N GLU A 91 0.04 39.97 -22.67
CA GLU A 91 0.27 40.48 -24.03
C GLU A 91 1.77 40.50 -24.33
N PHE A 92 2.15 40.13 -25.55
CA PHE A 92 3.55 40.12 -25.99
C PHE A 92 3.65 40.32 -27.51
N GLU A 93 4.83 40.71 -27.97
CA GLU A 93 5.13 40.88 -29.39
C GLU A 93 5.98 39.69 -29.89
N PHE A 94 5.66 39.18 -31.08
CA PHE A 94 6.41 38.11 -31.72
C PHE A 94 6.44 38.32 -33.24
N ASP A 95 7.63 38.35 -33.84
CA ASP A 95 7.83 38.55 -35.29
C ASP A 95 7.05 39.77 -35.85
N GLY A 96 7.06 40.88 -35.10
CA GLY A 96 6.36 42.12 -35.45
C GLY A 96 4.84 42.08 -35.34
N GLY A 97 4.27 41.00 -34.79
CA GLY A 97 2.84 40.87 -34.50
C GLY A 97 2.54 40.93 -33.01
N ASN A 98 1.37 41.46 -32.66
CA ASN A 98 0.88 41.48 -31.28
C ASN A 98 0.07 40.21 -30.98
N TYR A 99 0.41 39.54 -29.88
CA TYR A 99 -0.23 38.32 -29.41
C TYR A 99 -0.59 38.46 -27.94
N GLN A 100 -1.57 37.68 -27.51
CA GLN A 100 -1.98 37.59 -26.11
C GLN A 100 -2.23 36.14 -25.74
N PHE A 101 -1.86 35.73 -24.54
CA PHE A 101 -2.38 34.48 -23.99
C PHE A 101 -3.90 34.59 -23.79
N SER A 102 -4.64 33.51 -24.06
CA SER A 102 -6.07 33.45 -23.76
C SER A 102 -6.31 33.66 -22.26
N ASP A 103 -7.45 34.24 -21.87
CA ASP A 103 -7.85 34.37 -20.46
C ASP A 103 -8.04 32.99 -19.78
N ASP A 104 -8.27 31.95 -20.58
CA ASP A 104 -8.35 30.55 -20.13
C ASP A 104 -6.98 29.86 -20.09
N ALA A 105 -5.90 30.52 -20.55
CA ALA A 105 -4.58 29.91 -20.59
C ALA A 105 -4.02 29.73 -19.17
N PRO A 106 -3.44 28.55 -18.85
CA PRO A 106 -2.85 28.33 -17.54
C PRO A 106 -1.63 29.23 -17.34
N LYS A 107 -1.34 29.58 -16.07
CA LYS A 107 -0.15 30.38 -15.70
C LYS A 107 1.17 29.66 -16.01
N THR A 108 1.14 28.33 -16.06
CA THR A 108 2.28 27.50 -16.42
C THR A 108 1.88 26.57 -17.56
N ILE A 109 2.58 26.67 -18.68
CA ILE A 109 2.34 25.93 -19.91
C ILE A 109 3.49 24.93 -20.10
N SER A 110 3.17 23.68 -20.39
CA SER A 110 4.20 22.67 -20.66
C SER A 110 4.57 22.63 -22.14
N ILE A 111 5.83 22.89 -22.44
CA ILE A 111 6.41 22.79 -23.78
C ILE A 111 7.53 21.74 -23.70
N ASN A 112 7.44 20.68 -24.52
CA ASN A 112 8.41 19.58 -24.54
C ASN A 112 8.66 18.93 -23.17
N GLY A 113 7.62 18.82 -22.34
CA GLY A 113 7.69 18.19 -21.02
C GLY A 113 8.32 19.06 -19.92
N LYS A 114 8.69 20.31 -20.22
CA LYS A 114 9.12 21.31 -19.22
C LYS A 114 8.03 22.37 -19.05
N GLY A 115 7.80 22.82 -17.83
CA GLY A 115 6.82 23.86 -17.52
C GLY A 115 7.45 25.25 -17.58
N TYR A 116 6.81 26.17 -18.30
CA TYR A 116 7.22 27.57 -18.45
C TYR A 116 6.08 28.51 -18.09
N THR A 117 6.40 29.66 -17.53
CA THR A 117 5.45 30.76 -17.28
C THR A 117 5.16 31.54 -18.55
N GLN A 118 4.08 32.34 -18.57
CA GLN A 118 3.72 33.16 -19.73
C GLN A 118 4.82 34.19 -20.03
N GLU A 119 5.44 34.75 -18.99
CA GLU A 119 6.55 35.70 -19.10
C GLU A 119 7.80 35.06 -19.70
N GLU A 120 8.16 33.85 -19.26
CA GLU A 120 9.30 33.11 -19.83
C GLU A 120 9.07 32.76 -21.31
N ILE A 121 7.83 32.41 -21.66
CA ILE A 121 7.47 32.11 -23.06
C ILE A 121 7.49 33.39 -23.90
N ALA A 122 6.95 34.49 -23.40
CA ALA A 122 6.96 35.78 -24.10
C ALA A 122 8.38 36.32 -24.31
N ALA A 123 9.32 35.97 -23.42
CA ALA A 123 10.71 36.39 -23.51
C ALA A 123 11.59 35.49 -24.41
N ASP A 124 11.15 34.27 -24.76
CA ASP A 124 11.89 33.33 -25.60
C ASP A 124 11.15 33.05 -26.91
N GLU A 125 11.71 33.56 -28.01
CA GLU A 125 11.15 33.40 -29.35
C GLU A 125 10.92 31.93 -29.73
N ASN A 126 11.76 30.98 -29.30
CA ASN A 126 11.58 29.58 -29.63
C ASN A 126 10.37 28.97 -28.88
N LEU A 127 10.15 29.40 -27.64
CA LEU A 127 8.99 28.96 -26.85
C LEU A 127 7.70 29.59 -27.38
N ALA A 128 7.73 30.88 -27.72
CA ALA A 128 6.61 31.56 -28.36
C ALA A 128 6.27 30.92 -29.72
N LEU A 129 7.28 30.63 -30.55
CA LEU A 129 7.11 29.96 -31.84
C LEU A 129 6.52 28.56 -31.68
N ALA A 130 6.90 27.80 -30.66
CA ALA A 130 6.36 26.47 -30.42
C ALA A 130 4.84 26.49 -30.21
N LEU A 131 4.32 27.55 -29.58
CA LEU A 131 2.88 27.71 -29.35
C LEU A 131 2.17 28.35 -30.56
N ILE A 132 2.75 29.40 -31.15
CA ILE A 132 2.17 30.11 -32.31
C ILE A 132 2.19 29.22 -33.55
N GLY A 133 3.35 28.67 -33.91
CA GLY A 133 3.51 27.78 -35.06
C GLY A 133 2.77 26.44 -34.88
N GLY A 134 2.53 26.03 -33.63
CA GLY A 134 1.69 24.89 -33.28
C GLY A 134 0.18 25.16 -33.33
N ASN A 135 -0.26 26.37 -33.69
CA ASN A 135 -1.67 26.82 -33.63
C ASN A 135 -2.31 26.52 -32.27
N SER A 136 -1.58 26.76 -31.19
CA SER A 136 -2.08 26.55 -29.83
C SER A 136 -3.27 27.47 -29.56
N GLY A 137 -4.39 26.90 -29.11
CA GLY A 137 -5.56 27.66 -28.65
C GLY A 137 -5.30 28.49 -27.39
N LEU A 138 -4.09 28.40 -26.81
CA LEU A 138 -3.66 29.20 -25.67
C LEU A 138 -3.22 30.62 -26.06
N ILE A 139 -3.00 30.90 -27.35
CA ILE A 139 -2.56 32.21 -27.84
C ILE A 139 -3.57 32.75 -28.84
N ILE A 140 -3.88 34.04 -28.72
CA ILE A 140 -4.78 34.80 -29.58
C ILE A 140 -3.95 35.89 -30.26
N LYS A 141 -4.04 35.98 -31.58
CA LYS A 141 -3.46 37.10 -32.34
C LYS A 141 -4.36 38.32 -32.20
N LYS A 142 -3.76 39.47 -31.84
CA LYS A 142 -4.44 40.77 -31.75
C LYS A 142 -4.44 41.52 -33.08
#